data_AF-M2UAJ5-F1
#
_entry.id   AF-M2UAJ5-F1
#
_cell.length_a   1.000
_cell.length_b   1.000
_cell.length_c   1.000
_cell.angle_alpha   90.00
_cell.angle_beta   90.00
_cell.angle_gamma   90.00
#
_symmetry.space_group_name_H-M   'P 1'
#
loop_
_entity.id
_entity.type
_entity.pdbx_description
1 polymer ?
#
loop_
_entity_poly.entity_id
_entity_poly.type
_entity_poly.pdbx_seq_one_letter_code
_entity_poly.pdbx_strand_id
1 'polypeptide(L)' 'MTVDERNIAIGMLYEGASYKDVAARFSRDPSTIRQLYNKLYQTGSVQDKPRSGRP' A
#
# COMPACT_ATOMS: atom_id res chain seq x y z
N MET A 1 -4.80 -1.54 -7.71
CA MET A 1 -3.51 -2.08 -7.24
C MET A 1 -3.77 -3.41 -6.58
N THR A 2 -3.21 -4.48 -7.13
CA THR A 2 -3.35 -5.86 -6.62
C THR A 2 -2.66 -6.01 -5.26
N VAL A 3 -2.86 -7.13 -4.57
CA VAL A 3 -2.17 -7.41 -3.30
C VAL A 3 -0.66 -7.53 -3.51
N ASP A 4 -0.24 -8.14 -4.61
CA ASP A 4 1.17 -8.31 -4.94
C ASP A 4 1.86 -6.96 -5.20
N GLU A 5 1.22 -6.07 -5.96
CA GLU A 5 1.72 -4.71 -6.18
C GLU A 5 1.85 -3.93 -4.86
N ARG A 6 0.94 -4.16 -3.89
CA ARG A 6 1.04 -3.54 -2.56
C ARG A 6 2.22 -4.06 -1.77
N ASN A 7 2.46 -5.36 -1.80
CA ASN A 7 3.61 -5.98 -1.14
C ASN A 7 4.92 -5.44 -1.72
N ILE A 8 5.02 -5.34 -3.05
CA ILE A 8 6.21 -4.78 -3.72
C ILE A 8 6.38 -3.30 -3.36
N ALA A 9 5.32 -2.50 -3.40
CA ALA A 9 5.37 -1.08 -3.05
C ALA A 9 5.86 -0.86 -1.61
N ILE A 10 5.40 -1.67 -0.66
CA ILE A 10 5.85 -1.65 0.73
C ILE A 10 7.32 -2.09 0.84
N GLY A 11 7.73 -3.14 0.13
CA GLY A 11 9.12 -3.58 0.09
C GLY A 11 10.07 -2.46 -0.32
N MET A 12 9.71 -1.72 -1.37
CA MET A 12 10.50 -0.57 -1.83
C MET A 12 10.62 0.54 -0.76
N LEU A 13 9.56 0.78 0.02
CA LEU A 13 9.64 1.75 1.14
C LEU A 13 10.58 1.28 2.24
N TYR A 14 10.61 -0.02 2.55
CA TYR A 14 11.56 -0.59 3.51
C TYR A 14 13.00 -0.53 3.02
N GLU A 15 13.23 -0.60 1.71
CA GLU A 15 14.53 -0.37 1.08
C GLU A 15 14.95 1.11 1.08
N GLY A 16 14.08 2.02 1.54
CA GLY A 16 14.36 3.46 1.63
C GLY A 16 13.92 4.28 0.42
N ALA A 17 13.15 3.71 -0.52
CA ALA A 17 12.59 4.47 -1.62
C ALA A 17 11.61 5.55 -1.11
N SER A 18 11.54 6.69 -1.80
CA SER A 18 10.60 7.74 -1.44
C SER A 18 9.18 7.37 -1.87
N TYR A 19 8.17 7.90 -1.16
CA TYR A 19 6.77 7.73 -1.54
C TYR A 19 6.48 8.20 -2.98
N LYS A 20 7.18 9.22 -3.47
CA LYS A 20 7.02 9.74 -4.83
C LYS A 20 7.54 8.76 -5.88
N ASP A 21 8.68 8.13 -5.62
CA ASP A 21 9.28 7.18 -6.56
C ASP A 21 8.45 5.90 -6.66
N VAL A 22 7.99 5.40 -5.52
CA VAL A 22 7.08 4.25 -5.47
C VAL A 22 5.77 4.58 -6.19
N ALA A 23 5.19 5.76 -5.92
CA ALA A 23 3.97 6.21 -6.57
C ALA A 23 4.12 6.32 -8.09
N ALA A 24 5.23 6.88 -8.57
CA ALA A 24 5.54 6.98 -9.99
C ALA A 24 5.67 5.59 -10.65
N ARG A 25 6.31 4.64 -9.97
CA ARG A 25 6.47 3.26 -10.48
C ARG A 25 5.15 2.53 -10.68
N PHE A 26 4.18 2.75 -9.79
CA PHE A 26 2.86 2.10 -9.84
C PHE A 26 1.78 2.95 -10.53
N SER A 27 2.14 4.11 -11.10
CA SER A 27 1.20 5.09 -11.64
C SER A 27 0.08 5.43 -10.66
N ARG A 28 0.44 5.68 -9.40
CA ARG A 28 -0.48 6.05 -8.32
C ARG A 28 -0.13 7.41 -7.74
N ASP A 29 -1.08 7.96 -7.00
CA ASP A 29 -0.83 9.17 -6.23
C ASP A 29 0.00 8.85 -4.97
N PRO A 30 1.00 9.67 -4.59
CA PRO A 30 1.77 9.48 -3.37
C PRO A 30 0.92 9.36 -2.10
N SER A 31 -0.25 9.99 -2.05
CA SER A 31 -1.19 9.82 -0.93
C SER A 31 -1.72 8.40 -0.81
N THR A 32 -1.89 7.68 -1.93
CA THR A 32 -2.31 6.27 -1.94
C THR A 32 -1.24 5.40 -1.30
N ILE A 33 0.04 5.64 -1.63
CA ILE A 33 1.16 4.90 -1.04
C ILE A 33 1.27 5.21 0.46
N ARG A 34 1.09 6.47 0.86
CA ARG A 34 1.06 6.86 2.28
C ARG A 34 -0.08 6.19 3.05
N GLN A 35 -1.29 6.15 2.49
CA GLN A 35 -2.44 5.47 3.09
C GLN A 35 -2.18 3.96 3.23
N LEU A 36 -1.57 3.34 2.21
CA LEU A 36 -1.19 1.94 2.25
C LEU A 36 -0.19 1.65 3.39
N TYR A 37 0.86 2.48 3.52
CA TYR A 37 1.84 2.35 4.58
C TYR A 37 1.23 2.54 5.98
N ASN A 38 0.38 3.56 6.13
CA ASN A 38 -0.35 3.80 7.38
C ASN A 38 -1.27 2.63 7.73
N LYS A 39 -1.97 2.05 6.75
CA LYS A 39 -2.82 0.87 6.94
C LYS A 39 -1.98 -0.31 7.42
N LEU A 40 -0.85 -0.60 6.77
CA LEU A 40 0.07 -1.64 7.18
C LEU A 40 0.55 -1.44 8.62
N TYR A 41 0.92 -0.20 8.99
CA TYR A 41 1.36 0.12 10.34
C TYR A 41 0.25 -0.10 11.39
N GLN A 42 -1.01 0.21 11.04
CA GLN A 42 -2.15 0.05 11.95
C GLN A 42 -2.66 -1.38 12.08
N THR A 43 -2.68 -2.15 10.99
CA THR A 43 -3.34 -3.47 10.94
C THR A 43 -2.36 -4.63 10.79
N GLY A 44 -1.09 -4.37 10.49
CA GLY A 44 -0.12 -5.38 10.12
C GLY A 44 -0.36 -6.01 8.73
N SER A 45 -1.31 -5.49 7.94
CA SER A 45 -1.65 -6.08 6.63
C SER A 45 -2.02 -5.04 5.56
N VAL A 46 -1.50 -5.27 4.34
CA VAL A 46 -1.88 -4.53 3.14
C VAL A 46 -3.15 -5.05 2.47
N GLN A 47 -3.64 -6.21 2.91
CA GLN A 47 -4.83 -6.85 2.32
C GLN A 47 -6.08 -6.01 2.59
N ASP A 48 -7.00 -6.01 1.63
CA ASP A 48 -8.31 -5.41 1.88
C ASP A 48 -9.08 -6.28 2.85
N LYS A 49 -9.67 -5.61 3.85
CA LYS A 49 -10.56 -6.29 4.78
C LYS A 49 -11.73 -6.84 3.95
N PRO A 50 -12.11 -8.11 4.13
CA PRO A 50 -13.32 -8.61 3.50
C PRO A 50 -14.46 -7.68 3.87
N ARG A 51 -15.17 -7.17 2.85
CA ARG A 51 -16.39 -6.38 3.09
C ARG A 51 -17.38 -7.32 3.73
N SER A 52 -17.48 -7.27 5.06
CA SER A 52 -18.51 -8.00 5.79
C SER A 52 -19.84 -7.41 5.34
N GLY A 53 -20.50 -8.10 4.42
CA GLY A 53 -21.84 -7.75 3.97
C GLY A 53 -22.76 -7.76 5.18
N ARG A 54 -23.46 -6.64 5.37
CA ARG A 54 -24.67 -6.62 6.18
C ARG A 54 -25.63 -7.68 5.58
N PRO A 55 -26.16 -8.62 6.38
CA PRO A 55 -27.13 -9.61 5.88
C PRO A 55 -28.38 -8.93 5.31
#